data_AF-A0AAV4VCF9-F1
#
_entry.id   AF-A0AAV4VCF9-F1
#
_cell.length_a   1.000
_cell.length_b   1.000
_cell.length_c   1.000
_cell.angle_alpha   90.00
_cell.angle_beta   90.00
_cell.angle_gamma   90.00
#
_symmetry.space_group_name_H-M   'P 1'
#
loop_
_entity.id
_entity.type
_entity.pdbx_description
1 polymer ?
#
loop_
_entity_poly.entity_id
_entity_poly.type
_entity_poly.pdbx_seq_one_letter_code
_entity_poly.pdbx_strand_id
1 'polypeptide(L)'
;MLAEVFCTFRNISLKWYGLDPVHYISVSELTFAANLRLCKIELKLLGNVNGYIWFESQMRGGICLVGKRFAKANNPLLPNTYDSSKPISYILALDAVNLYGYAMSKPCLKENFIG
;
A
#
# COMPACT_ATOMS: atom_id res chain seq x y z
N MET A 1 -22.32 -17.80 7.54
CA MET A 1 -21.77 -16.54 6.99
C MET A 1 -20.32 -16.26 7.43
N LEU A 2 -19.96 -16.07 8.71
CA LEU A 2 -18.54 -15.79 9.05
C LEU A 2 -17.62 -17.03 8.95
N ALA A 3 -18.07 -18.17 9.48
CA ALA A 3 -17.30 -19.42 9.41
C ALA A 3 -17.01 -19.86 7.96
N GLU A 4 -17.97 -19.64 7.06
CA GLU A 4 -17.85 -19.95 5.64
C GLU A 4 -16.83 -19.05 4.92
N VAL A 5 -16.84 -17.75 5.23
CA VAL A 5 -15.84 -16.79 4.75
C VAL A 5 -14.45 -17.20 5.25
N PHE A 6 -14.31 -17.58 6.52
CA PHE A 6 -13.04 -18.01 7.08
C PHE A 6 -12.55 -19.34 6.48
N CYS A 7 -13.42 -20.34 6.31
CA CYS A 7 -13.07 -21.59 5.64
C CYS A 7 -12.60 -21.36 4.20
N THR A 8 -13.27 -20.45 3.49
CA THR A 8 -12.86 -20.06 2.13
C THR A 8 -11.49 -19.39 2.15
N PHE A 9 -11.26 -18.46 3.07
CA PHE A 9 -9.97 -17.80 3.25
C PHE A 9 -8.84 -18.78 3.61
N ARG A 10 -9.11 -19.76 4.49
CA ARG A 10 -8.18 -20.84 4.84
C ARG A 10 -7.83 -21.69 3.63
N ASN A 11 -8.82 -22.10 2.84
CA ASN A 11 -8.58 -22.86 1.60
C ASN A 11 -7.74 -22.08 0.59
N ILE A 12 -8.03 -20.78 0.40
CA ILE A 12 -7.26 -19.90 -0.50
C ILE A 12 -5.82 -19.75 0.01
N SER A 13 -5.63 -19.51 1.31
CA SER A 13 -4.31 -19.31 1.92
C SER A 13 -3.45 -20.56 1.82
N LEU A 14 -4.03 -21.74 2.09
CA LEU A 14 -3.35 -23.02 1.91
C LEU A 14 -3.01 -23.29 0.44
N LYS A 15 -3.91 -22.97 -0.49
CA LYS A 15 -3.69 -23.18 -1.93
C LYS A 15 -2.57 -22.31 -2.50
N TRP A 16 -2.53 -21.02 -2.15
CA TRP A 16 -1.62 -20.05 -2.75
C TRP A 16 -0.33 -19.85 -1.97
N TYR A 17 -0.41 -19.77 -0.64
CA TYR A 17 0.73 -19.51 0.22
C TYR A 17 1.29 -20.79 0.85
N GLY A 18 0.51 -21.87 0.90
CA GLY A 18 0.87 -23.08 1.64
C GLY A 18 0.94 -22.83 3.15
N LEU A 19 0.25 -21.80 3.64
CA LEU A 19 0.23 -21.38 5.04
C LEU A 19 -1.21 -21.40 5.54
N ASP A 20 -1.41 -21.90 6.76
CA ASP A 20 -2.71 -21.93 7.39
C ASP A 20 -2.93 -20.65 8.22
N PRO A 21 -3.94 -19.81 7.93
CA PRO A 21 -4.23 -18.61 8.69
C PRO A 21 -4.51 -18.85 10.18
N VAL A 22 -4.89 -20.07 10.59
CA VAL A 22 -5.17 -20.41 11.99
C VAL A 22 -3.91 -20.33 12.87
N HIS A 23 -2.72 -20.41 12.29
CA HIS A 23 -1.45 -20.33 13.02
C HIS A 23 -0.94 -18.90 13.24
N TYR A 24 -1.68 -17.89 12.77
CA TYR A 24 -1.28 -16.49 12.83
C TYR A 24 -2.31 -15.67 13.60
N ILE A 25 -1.84 -14.70 14.39
CA ILE A 25 -2.72 -13.85 15.20
C ILE A 25 -3.49 -12.87 14.30
N SER A 26 -2.86 -12.43 13.20
CA SER A 26 -3.45 -11.48 12.27
C SER A 26 -3.13 -11.81 10.81
N VAL A 27 -3.94 -11.26 9.90
CA VAL A 27 -3.69 -11.35 8.46
C VAL A 27 -2.35 -10.72 8.09
N SER A 28 -1.94 -9.63 8.76
CA SER A 28 -0.65 -8.99 8.52
C SER A 28 0.52 -9.96 8.75
N GLU A 29 0.47 -10.73 9.84
CA GLU A 29 1.49 -11.73 10.17
C GLU A 29 1.52 -12.88 9.14
N LEU A 30 0.36 -13.38 8.74
CA LEU A 30 0.23 -14.36 7.65
C LEU A 30 0.83 -13.81 6.35
N THR A 31 0.48 -12.58 5.96
CA THR A 31 0.97 -11.97 4.71
C THR A 31 2.48 -11.73 4.74
N PHE A 32 3.04 -11.37 5.90
CA PHE A 32 4.48 -11.24 6.08
C PHE A 32 5.19 -12.59 5.92
N ALA A 33 4.69 -13.64 6.58
CA ALA A 33 5.23 -14.99 6.44
C ALA A 33 5.10 -15.52 5.01
N ALA A 34 3.97 -15.29 4.35
CA ALA A 34 3.75 -15.64 2.94
C ALA A 34 4.76 -14.93 2.03
N ASN A 35 5.02 -13.64 2.26
CA ASN A 35 5.96 -12.86 1.48
C ASN A 35 7.41 -13.38 1.64
N LEU A 36 7.84 -13.66 2.87
CA LEU A 36 9.16 -14.25 3.13
C LEU A 36 9.32 -15.61 2.44
N ARG A 37 8.29 -16.46 2.49
CA ARG A 37 8.28 -17.77 1.82
C ARG A 37 8.35 -17.65 0.30
N LEU A 38 7.62 -16.70 -0.28
CA LEU A 38 7.60 -16.45 -1.73
C LEU A 38 8.94 -15.90 -2.22
N CYS A 39 9.48 -14.89 -1.53
CA CYS A 39 10.71 -14.22 -1.92
C CYS A 39 11.97 -15.04 -1.59
N LYS A 40 11.87 -16.00 -0.66
CA LYS A 40 13.00 -16.82 -0.16
C LYS A 40 14.16 -15.96 0.35
N ILE A 41 13.84 -14.86 1.03
CA ILE A 41 14.80 -13.91 1.59
C ILE A 41 14.94 -14.20 3.09
N GLU A 42 16.18 -14.25 3.56
CA GLU A 42 16.50 -14.25 4.99
C GLU A 42 16.67 -12.80 5.45
N LEU A 43 15.83 -12.34 6.38
CA LEU A 43 15.97 -11.03 6.98
C LEU A 43 16.86 -11.12 8.22
N LYS A 44 17.91 -10.28 8.27
CA LYS A 44 18.74 -10.15 9.46
C LYS A 44 18.01 -9.34 10.53
N LEU A 45 18.03 -9.83 11.76
CA LEU A 45 17.51 -9.10 12.92
C LEU A 45 18.36 -7.85 13.16
N LEU A 46 17.71 -6.73 13.49
CA LEU A 46 18.41 -5.51 13.91
C LEU A 46 19.04 -5.74 15.29
N GLY A 47 20.37 -5.83 15.33
CA GLY A 47 21.12 -6.09 16.56
C GLY A 47 21.50 -4.83 17.36
N ASN A 48 21.30 -3.63 16.82
CA ASN A 48 21.72 -2.37 17.42
C ASN A 48 20.56 -1.37 17.50
N VAL A 49 20.38 -0.77 18.68
CA VAL A 49 19.40 0.30 18.96
C VAL A 49 19.59 1.51 18.04
N ASN A 50 20.83 1.87 17.72
CA ASN A 50 21.09 2.99 16.80
C ASN A 50 20.55 2.72 15.39
N GLY A 51 20.62 1.48 14.91
CA GLY A 51 20.04 1.09 13.62
C GLY A 51 18.51 1.17 13.65
N TYR A 52 17.89 0.73 14.76
CA TYR A 52 16.45 0.86 14.97
C TYR A 52 15.98 2.32 14.94
N ILE A 53 16.63 3.20 15.71
CA ILE A 53 16.30 4.63 15.76
C ILE A 53 16.49 5.28 14.39
N TRP A 54 17.56 4.91 13.67
CA TRP A 54 17.78 5.40 12.32
C TRP A 54 16.60 5.03 11.41
N PHE A 55 16.15 3.78 11.42
CA PHE A 55 14.99 3.35 10.64
C PHE A 55 13.72 4.11 10.97
N GLU A 56 13.37 4.20 12.25
CA GLU A 56 12.18 4.95 12.68
C GLU A 56 12.26 6.42 12.24
N SER A 57 13.44 7.04 12.31
CA SER A 57 13.64 8.42 11.89
C SER A 57 13.42 8.64 10.39
N GLN A 58 13.62 7.61 9.56
CA GLN A 58 13.45 7.65 8.11
C GLN A 58 12.03 7.25 7.65
N MET A 59 11.25 6.58 8.50
CA MET A 59 9.89 6.16 8.15
C MET A 59 8.97 7.38 7.95
N ARG A 60 8.26 7.40 6.82
CA ARG A 60 7.23 8.40 6.48
C ARG A 60 5.98 7.68 5.99
N GLY A 61 4.82 8.26 6.30
CA GLY A 61 3.53 7.76 5.83
C GLY A 61 3.23 8.18 4.38
N GLY A 62 1.95 8.10 4.00
CA GLY A 62 1.47 8.61 2.72
C GLY A 62 1.66 10.12 2.59
N ILE A 63 1.93 10.59 1.36
CA ILE A 63 2.02 12.01 1.05
C ILE A 63 0.60 12.56 0.87
N CYS A 64 0.24 13.59 1.64
CA CYS A 64 -1.00 14.34 1.46
C CYS A 64 -0.67 15.81 1.24
N LEU A 65 -0.99 16.34 0.06
CA LEU A 65 -0.68 17.71 -0.34
C LEU A 65 -1.92 18.37 -0.95
N VAL A 66 -2.27 19.56 -0.43
CA VAL A 66 -3.30 20.43 -1.02
C VAL A 66 -2.61 21.62 -1.69
N GLY A 67 -2.30 21.48 -2.99
CA GLY A 67 -1.62 22.53 -3.76
C GLY A 67 -2.49 23.76 -4.07
N LYS A 68 -3.81 23.58 -4.21
CA LYS A 68 -4.79 24.66 -4.39
C LYS A 68 -6.03 24.35 -3.57
N ARG A 69 -6.43 25.27 -2.68
CA ARG A 69 -7.56 25.06 -1.74
C ARG A 69 -8.91 24.91 -2.45
N PHE A 70 -9.08 25.54 -3.60
CA PHE A 70 -10.32 25.48 -4.39
C PHE A 70 -10.02 25.56 -5.88
N ALA A 71 -10.60 24.63 -6.65
CA ALA A 71 -10.58 24.65 -8.10
C ALA A 71 -11.98 24.34 -8.63
N LYS A 72 -12.41 25.07 -9.65
CA LYS A 72 -13.67 24.84 -10.36
C LYS A 72 -13.36 24.77 -11.86
N ALA A 73 -13.72 23.66 -12.48
CA ALA A 73 -13.65 23.49 -13.93
C ALA A 73 -14.87 24.13 -14.62
N ASN A 74 -14.66 24.69 -15.80
CA ASN A 74 -15.71 25.15 -16.70
C ASN A 74 -15.92 24.09 -17.79
N ASN A 75 -16.76 23.10 -17.48
CA ASN A 75 -16.97 21.93 -18.32
C ASN A 75 -18.33 22.02 -19.05
N PRO A 76 -18.38 22.03 -20.40
CA PRO A 76 -19.61 22.02 -21.18
C PRO A 76 -20.55 20.83 -20.88
N LEU A 77 -20.01 19.72 -20.38
CA LEU A 77 -20.78 18.53 -19.99
C LEU A 77 -21.61 18.75 -18.71
N LEU A 78 -21.38 19.85 -17.99
CA LEU A 78 -22.08 20.21 -16.75
C LEU A 78 -22.90 21.50 -16.96
N PRO A 79 -24.05 21.41 -17.65
CA PRO A 79 -24.80 22.58 -18.14
C PRO A 79 -25.24 23.55 -17.03
N ASN A 80 -25.53 23.04 -15.82
CA ASN A 80 -25.93 23.87 -14.68
C ASN A 80 -24.83 24.81 -14.16
N THR A 81 -23.57 24.57 -14.53
CA THR A 81 -22.42 25.33 -14.02
C THR A 81 -21.52 25.88 -15.12
N TYR A 82 -21.83 25.58 -16.38
CA TYR A 82 -21.07 25.98 -17.55
C TYR A 82 -21.33 27.44 -17.90
N ASP A 83 -20.27 28.15 -18.24
CA ASP A 83 -20.29 29.54 -18.63
C ASP A 83 -19.57 29.70 -19.97
N SER A 84 -20.34 30.02 -21.02
CA SER A 84 -19.83 30.18 -22.39
C SER A 84 -18.85 31.34 -22.55
N SER A 85 -18.84 32.30 -21.60
CA SER A 85 -17.91 33.43 -21.60
C SER A 85 -16.51 33.07 -21.09
N LYS A 86 -16.34 31.89 -20.48
CA LYS A 86 -15.09 31.46 -19.85
C LYS A 86 -14.40 30.36 -20.67
N PRO A 87 -13.06 30.24 -20.59
CA PRO A 87 -12.35 29.16 -21.25
C PRO A 87 -12.80 27.79 -20.71
N ILE A 88 -12.86 26.81 -21.58
CA ILE A 88 -13.20 25.42 -21.22
C ILE A 88 -12.07 24.84 -20.37
N SER A 89 -12.42 24.17 -19.27
CA SER A 89 -11.46 23.51 -18.38
C SER A 89 -12.04 22.26 -17.72
N TYR A 90 -11.16 21.34 -17.33
CA TYR A 90 -11.49 20.06 -16.71
C TYR A 90 -10.63 19.84 -15.45
N ILE A 91 -11.15 19.09 -14.49
CA ILE A 91 -10.40 18.60 -13.33
C ILE A 91 -10.17 17.12 -13.53
N LEU A 92 -8.90 16.70 -13.44
CA LEU A 92 -8.48 15.31 -13.54
C LEU A 92 -8.30 14.72 -12.15
N ALA A 93 -8.95 13.58 -11.89
CA ALA A 93 -8.69 12.76 -10.72
C ALA A 93 -7.98 11.48 -11.18
N LEU A 94 -6.77 11.25 -10.67
CA LEU A 94 -5.99 10.04 -10.91
C LEU A 94 -5.86 9.26 -9.61
N ASP A 95 -6.03 7.94 -9.69
CA ASP A 95 -5.80 7.03 -8.59
C ASP A 95 -4.88 5.89 -9.04
N ALA A 96 -3.89 5.57 -8.21
CA ALA A 96 -2.93 4.50 -8.49
C ALA A 96 -3.42 3.18 -7.90
N VAL A 97 -3.85 2.26 -8.77
CA VAL A 97 -4.28 0.92 -8.34
C VAL A 97 -3.10 0.16 -7.73
N ASN A 98 -3.25 -0.28 -6.47
CA ASN A 98 -2.24 -1.06 -5.74
C ASN A 98 -0.86 -0.37 -5.63
N LEU A 99 -0.86 0.91 -5.27
CA LEU A 99 0.37 1.71 -5.12
C LEU A 99 1.45 1.04 -4.25
N TYR A 100 1.08 0.51 -3.08
CA TYR A 100 2.01 -0.18 -2.20
C TYR A 100 2.49 -1.50 -2.79
N GLY A 101 1.64 -2.27 -3.47
CA GLY A 101 2.05 -3.51 -4.13
C GLY A 101 3.09 -3.25 -5.24
N TYR A 102 2.92 -2.17 -6.00
CA TYR A 102 3.93 -1.75 -6.97
C TYR A 102 5.24 -1.34 -6.30
N ALA A 103 5.19 -0.59 -5.19
CA ALA A 103 6.39 -0.21 -4.45
C ALA A 103 7.12 -1.44 -3.86
N MET A 104 6.37 -2.42 -3.32
CA MET A 104 6.91 -3.67 -2.78
C MET A 104 7.51 -4.58 -3.87
N SER A 105 7.18 -4.37 -5.15
CA SER A 105 7.82 -5.10 -6.26
C SER A 105 9.19 -4.55 -6.63
N LYS A 106 9.66 -3.49 -5.98
CA LYS A 106 10.98 -2.88 -6.21
C LYS A 106 12.02 -3.48 -5.25
N PRO A 107 13.32 -3.42 -5.60
CA PRO A 107 14.37 -3.91 -4.71
C PRO A 107 14.31 -3.23 -3.34
N CYS A 108 14.28 -4.04 -2.28
CA CYS A 108 14.37 -3.57 -0.90
C CYS A 108 15.80 -3.74 -0.35
N LEU A 109 16.15 -2.92 0.64
CA LEU A 109 17.40 -3.07 1.39
C LEU A 109 17.31 -4.32 2.27
N LYS A 110 18.32 -5.19 2.20
CA LYS A 110 18.33 -6.49 2.90
C LYS A 110 19.40 -6.57 4.00
N GLU A 111 20.53 -5.87 3.84
CA GLU A 111 21.67 -5.92 4.77
C GLU A 111 22.42 -4.58 4.84
N ASN A 112 23.25 -4.39 5.89
CA ASN A 112 24.15 -3.25 6.13
C ASN A 112 23.47 -1.88 6.19
N PHE A 113 22.69 -1.67 7.26
CA PHE A 113 21.94 -0.44 7.54
C PHE A 113 22.80 0.65 8.22
N ILE A 114 24.04 0.82 7.76
CA ILE A 114 24.99 1.76 8.34
C ILE A 114 25.03 2.99 7.44
N GLY A 115 24.52 4.10 7.97
CA GLY A 115 24.88 5.46 7.55
C GLY A 115 25.97 6.01 8.46
#